data_AF-A0A6G2DD30-F1
#
_entry.id   AF-A0A6G2DD30-F1
#
_cell.length_a   1.000
_cell.length_b   1.000
_cell.length_c   1.000
_cell.angle_alpha   90.00
_cell.angle_beta   90.00
_cell.angle_gamma   90.00
#
_symmetry.space_group_name_H-M   'P 1'
#
loop_
_entity.id
_entity.type
_entity.pdbx_description
1 polymer ?
#
loop_
_entity_poly.entity_id
_entity_poly.type
_entity_poly.pdbx_seq_one_letter_code
_entity_poly.pdbx_strand_id
1 'polypeptide(L)'
;EIEAFAQLGVSRGLDSKEAHYLANLYGSNAPKVFALAHSLEQAPGLSLADTLSLHYAMRNELALSPVDFLLRRTNHMLFMRDSLDSIVEPILDEMGRFYDWTEEEKATYRADVEAALANNDLAELKN
;
A
#
# COMPACT_ATOMS: atom_id res chain seq x y z
N GLU A 1 -6.45 20.95 9.70
CA GLU A 1 -5.55 19.87 10.16
C GLU A 1 -4.97 19.06 9.00
N ILE A 2 -5.81 18.49 8.13
CA ILE A 2 -5.35 17.73 6.95
C ILE A 2 -4.34 18.49 6.07
N GLU A 3 -4.57 19.77 5.80
CA GLU A 3 -3.65 20.62 5.04
C GLU A 3 -2.25 20.68 5.67
N ALA A 4 -2.16 20.82 6.99
CA ALA A 4 -0.88 20.86 7.69
C ALA A 4 -0.16 19.51 7.61
N PHE A 5 -0.90 18.40 7.66
CA PHE A 5 -0.33 17.07 7.45
C PHE A 5 0.14 16.86 6.01
N ALA A 6 -0.60 17.32 5.01
CA ALA A 6 -0.19 17.24 3.62
C ALA A 6 1.10 18.04 3.37
N GLN A 7 1.21 19.26 3.91
CA GLN A 7 2.43 20.06 3.84
C GLN A 7 3.62 19.37 4.51
N LEU A 8 3.40 18.69 5.63
CA LEU A 8 4.43 17.85 6.24
C LEU A 8 4.86 16.74 5.28
N GLY A 9 3.94 16.01 4.66
CA GLY A 9 4.27 14.99 3.66
C GLY A 9 5.10 15.53 2.49
N VAL A 10 4.73 16.68 1.94
CA VAL A 10 5.51 17.35 0.87
C VAL A 10 6.92 17.70 1.36
N SER A 11 7.06 18.21 2.59
CA SER A 11 8.38 18.50 3.17
C SER A 11 9.24 17.24 3.39
N ARG A 12 8.63 16.04 3.35
CA ARG A 12 9.31 14.74 3.39
C ARG A 12 9.54 14.13 2.00
N GLY A 13 9.28 14.87 0.92
CA GLY A 13 9.61 14.48 -0.45
C GLY A 13 8.49 13.76 -1.21
N LEU A 14 7.27 13.72 -0.68
CA LEU A 14 6.12 13.18 -1.40
C LEU A 14 5.57 14.18 -2.42
N ASP A 15 4.94 13.69 -3.49
CA ASP A 15 4.11 14.55 -4.33
C ASP A 15 2.94 15.14 -3.52
N SER A 16 2.50 16.33 -3.90
CA SER A 16 1.41 17.01 -3.21
C SER A 16 0.12 16.17 -3.18
N LYS A 17 -0.25 15.52 -4.29
CA LYS A 17 -1.47 14.69 -4.33
C LYS A 17 -1.34 13.48 -3.42
N GLU A 18 -0.19 12.83 -3.41
CA GLU A 18 0.08 11.69 -2.55
C GLU A 18 0.07 12.06 -1.07
N ALA A 19 0.69 13.20 -0.72
CA ALA A 19 0.69 13.70 0.66
C ALA A 19 -0.73 14.03 1.14
N HIS A 20 -1.56 14.64 0.28
CA HIS A 20 -2.97 14.87 0.56
C HIS A 20 -3.75 13.57 0.71
N TYR A 21 -3.52 12.60 -0.16
CA TYR A 21 -4.15 11.29 -0.08
C TYR A 21 -3.85 10.62 1.26
N LEU A 22 -2.58 10.52 1.65
CA LEU A 22 -2.18 9.90 2.92
C LEU A 22 -2.65 10.69 4.14
N ALA A 23 -2.68 12.03 4.06
CA ALA A 23 -3.23 12.87 5.13
C ALA A 23 -4.73 12.58 5.35
N ASN A 24 -5.50 12.39 4.27
CA ASN A 24 -6.92 12.02 4.37
C ASN A 24 -7.12 10.57 4.83
N LEU A 25 -6.28 9.65 4.35
CA LEU A 25 -6.39 8.23 4.70
C LEU A 25 -6.08 7.97 6.18
N TYR A 26 -5.00 8.54 6.70
CA TYR A 26 -4.50 8.25 8.04
C TYR A 26 -4.88 9.28 9.09
N GLY A 27 -5.37 10.46 8.69
CA GLY A 27 -5.75 11.53 9.59
C GLY A 27 -4.63 11.89 10.57
N SER A 28 -4.92 11.85 11.87
CA SER A 28 -3.94 12.17 12.92
C SER A 28 -2.74 11.22 12.98
N ASN A 29 -2.79 10.06 12.31
CA ASN A 29 -1.64 9.16 12.18
C ASN A 29 -0.72 9.52 11.00
N ALA A 30 -1.13 10.38 10.07
CA ALA A 30 -0.33 10.74 8.90
C ALA A 30 1.10 11.23 9.23
N PRO A 31 1.34 12.04 10.29
CA PRO A 31 2.70 12.40 10.68
C PRO A 31 3.60 11.21 11.01
N LYS A 32 3.05 10.11 11.54
CA LYS A 32 3.81 8.88 11.83
C LYS A 32 4.18 8.15 10.54
N VAL A 33 3.27 8.13 9.56
CA VAL A 33 3.53 7.59 8.21
C VAL A 33 4.67 8.38 7.55
N PHE A 34 4.57 9.71 7.54
CA PHE A 34 5.59 10.57 6.92
C PHE A 34 6.94 10.53 7.64
N ALA A 35 6.96 10.25 8.94
CA ALA A 35 8.22 10.09 9.69
C ALA A 35 9.04 8.89 9.21
N LEU A 36 8.42 7.87 8.61
CA LEU A 36 9.12 6.70 8.07
C LEU A 36 10.07 7.07 6.91
N ALA A 37 9.82 8.18 6.21
CA ALA A 37 10.65 8.67 5.09
C ALA A 37 12.11 8.96 5.49
N HIS A 38 12.40 9.13 6.78
CA HIS A 38 13.77 9.32 7.27
C HIS A 38 14.60 8.05 7.34
N SER A 39 13.94 6.90 7.28
CA SER A 39 14.53 5.59 7.57
C SER A 39 14.25 4.55 6.50
N LEU A 40 13.36 4.86 5.56
CA LEU A 40 12.98 3.97 4.48
C LEU A 40 13.40 4.57 3.16
N GLU A 41 14.00 3.74 2.34
CA GLU A 41 14.14 4.00 0.92
C GLU A 41 12.85 3.59 0.21
N GLN A 42 12.54 4.25 -0.91
CA GLN A 42 11.43 3.88 -1.77
C GLN A 42 11.62 2.45 -2.28
N ALA A 43 10.62 1.60 -2.08
CA ALA A 43 10.67 0.22 -2.56
C ALA A 43 10.65 0.18 -4.09
N PRO A 44 11.43 -0.72 -4.73
CA PRO A 44 11.44 -0.85 -6.19
C PRO A 44 10.02 -1.05 -6.75
N GLY A 45 9.64 -0.24 -7.73
CA GLY A 45 8.31 -0.34 -8.37
C GLY A 45 7.15 0.29 -7.60
N LEU A 46 7.35 0.76 -6.37
CA LEU A 46 6.36 1.53 -5.60
C LEU A 46 6.69 3.01 -5.61
N SER A 47 5.67 3.87 -5.42
CA SER A 47 5.93 5.26 -5.07
C SER A 47 6.45 5.38 -3.63
N LEU A 48 7.02 6.52 -3.27
CA LEU A 48 7.39 6.78 -1.87
C LEU A 48 6.15 6.69 -0.98
N ALA A 49 5.01 7.25 -1.41
CA ALA A 49 3.78 7.21 -0.64
C ALA A 49 3.28 5.78 -0.38
N ASP A 50 3.26 4.93 -1.41
CA ASP A 50 2.89 3.52 -1.25
C ASP A 50 3.88 2.77 -0.36
N THR A 51 5.19 3.05 -0.48
CA THR A 51 6.22 2.46 0.39
C THR A 51 5.96 2.80 1.86
N LEU A 52 5.76 4.08 2.19
CA LEU A 52 5.52 4.52 3.57
C LEU A 52 4.20 3.97 4.12
N SER A 53 3.16 3.98 3.30
CA SER A 53 1.83 3.42 3.60
C SER A 53 1.92 1.92 3.94
N LEU A 54 2.61 1.14 3.09
CA LEU A 54 2.80 -0.30 3.26
C LEU A 54 3.55 -0.62 4.55
N HIS A 55 4.69 0.04 4.79
CA HIS A 55 5.45 -0.16 6.03
C HIS A 55 4.69 0.28 7.28
N TYR A 56 3.91 1.36 7.20
CA TYR A 56 3.08 1.76 8.32
C TYR A 56 2.03 0.70 8.62
N ALA A 57 1.34 0.19 7.59
CA ALA A 57 0.32 -0.85 7.73
C ALA A 57 0.89 -2.15 8.31
N MET A 58 2.06 -2.61 7.84
CA MET A 58 2.74 -3.81 8.36
C MET A 58 3.15 -3.65 9.82
N ARG A 59 3.71 -2.49 10.20
CA ARG A 59 4.27 -2.25 11.54
C ARG A 59 3.22 -1.86 12.59
N ASN A 60 2.16 -1.17 12.19
CA ASN A 60 1.24 -0.50 13.13
C ASN A 60 -0.22 -0.93 12.97
N GLU A 61 -0.59 -1.60 11.87
CA GLU A 61 -1.98 -1.96 11.56
C GLU A 61 -2.18 -3.45 11.31
N LEU A 62 -1.17 -4.26 11.65
CA LEU A 62 -1.17 -5.72 11.52
C LEU A 62 -1.55 -6.18 10.11
N ALA A 63 -1.03 -5.53 9.07
CA ALA A 63 -1.21 -5.97 7.69
C ALA A 63 -0.30 -7.19 7.41
N LEU A 64 -0.82 -8.39 7.64
CA LEU A 64 -0.08 -9.65 7.53
C LEU A 64 -0.17 -10.32 6.14
N SER A 65 -1.01 -9.80 5.25
CA SER A 65 -1.13 -10.26 3.87
C SER A 65 -1.27 -9.09 2.90
N PRO A 66 -0.97 -9.25 1.60
CA PRO A 66 -1.15 -8.18 0.63
C PRO A 66 -2.63 -7.78 0.48
N VAL A 67 -3.56 -8.72 0.68
CA VAL A 67 -5.01 -8.42 0.69
C VAL A 67 -5.39 -7.53 1.87
N ASP A 68 -4.77 -7.67 3.05
CA ASP A 68 -4.97 -6.74 4.17
C ASP A 68 -4.66 -5.31 3.73
N PHE A 69 -3.55 -5.11 3.02
CA PHE A 69 -3.13 -3.80 2.59
C PHE A 69 -4.00 -3.24 1.46
N LEU A 70 -4.13 -3.99 0.36
CA LEU A 70 -4.77 -3.54 -0.88
C LEU A 70 -6.28 -3.31 -0.76
N LEU A 71 -6.94 -4.09 0.10
CA LEU A 71 -8.40 -4.05 0.25
C LEU A 71 -8.86 -3.42 1.56
N ARG A 72 -8.12 -3.59 2.67
CA ARG A 72 -8.60 -3.20 4.02
C ARG A 72 -7.86 -2.03 4.66
N ARG A 73 -6.60 -1.73 4.29
CA ARG A 73 -5.84 -0.58 4.83
C ARG A 73 -5.73 0.56 3.84
N THR A 74 -5.95 0.29 2.57
CA THR A 74 -5.97 1.26 1.49
C THR A 74 -7.21 1.09 0.63
N ASN A 75 -7.44 2.07 -0.23
CA ASN A 75 -8.53 2.10 -1.19
C ASN A 75 -8.14 1.56 -2.57
N HIS A 76 -6.97 0.90 -2.67
CA HIS A 76 -6.38 0.49 -3.93
C HIS A 76 -7.30 -0.44 -4.73
N MET A 77 -7.80 -1.50 -4.10
CA MET A 77 -8.63 -2.51 -4.78
C MET A 77 -10.01 -1.99 -5.21
N LEU A 78 -10.64 -1.14 -4.38
CA LEU A 78 -12.01 -0.70 -4.61
C LEU A 78 -12.13 0.57 -5.46
N PHE A 79 -11.13 1.46 -5.39
CA PHE A 79 -11.23 2.81 -5.95
C PHE A 79 -10.05 3.22 -6.83
N MET A 80 -8.99 2.41 -6.95
CA MET A 80 -7.80 2.68 -7.77
C MET A 80 -7.43 1.49 -8.66
N ARG A 81 -8.46 0.82 -9.20
CA ARG A 81 -8.33 -0.43 -9.95
C ARG A 81 -7.42 -0.32 -11.17
N ASP A 82 -7.44 0.80 -11.89
CA ASP A 82 -6.68 1.02 -13.13
C ASP A 82 -5.16 1.01 -12.90
N SER A 83 -4.69 1.44 -11.72
CA SER A 83 -3.27 1.45 -11.35
C SER A 83 -2.83 0.19 -10.59
N LEU A 84 -3.78 -0.62 -10.13
CA LEU A 84 -3.53 -1.68 -9.17
C LEU A 84 -2.60 -2.78 -9.72
N ASP A 85 -2.79 -3.20 -10.97
CA ASP A 85 -2.01 -4.28 -11.56
C ASP A 85 -0.50 -3.96 -11.56
N SER A 86 -0.14 -2.67 -11.66
CA SER A 86 1.26 -2.22 -11.67
C SER A 86 1.94 -2.27 -10.30
N ILE A 87 1.17 -2.29 -9.21
CA ILE A 87 1.71 -2.23 -7.84
C ILE A 87 1.59 -3.57 -7.09
N VAL A 88 0.81 -4.53 -7.59
CA VAL A 88 0.63 -5.85 -6.94
C VAL A 88 1.96 -6.58 -6.77
N GLU A 89 2.77 -6.69 -7.83
CA GLU A 89 4.07 -7.37 -7.74
C GLU A 89 5.04 -6.66 -6.79
N PRO A 90 5.26 -5.34 -6.93
CA PRO A 90 6.09 -4.60 -5.96
C PRO A 90 5.65 -4.73 -4.50
N ILE A 91 4.34 -4.82 -4.21
CA ILE A 91 3.84 -5.04 -2.85
C ILE A 91 4.19 -6.45 -2.37
N LEU A 92 4.00 -7.48 -3.20
CA LEU A 92 4.38 -8.85 -2.87
C LEU A 92 5.88 -8.98 -2.58
N ASP A 93 6.71 -8.33 -3.41
CA ASP A 93 8.16 -8.26 -3.22
C ASP A 93 8.52 -7.61 -1.89
N GLU A 94 7.97 -6.44 -1.61
CA GLU A 94 8.35 -5.68 -0.42
C GLU A 94 7.83 -6.32 0.87
N MET A 95 6.62 -6.88 0.86
CA MET A 95 6.10 -7.66 1.99
C MET A 95 6.88 -8.96 2.19
N GLY A 96 7.23 -9.66 1.11
CA GLY A 96 8.04 -10.88 1.17
C GLY A 96 9.42 -10.62 1.75
N ARG A 97 10.05 -9.51 1.35
CA ARG A 97 11.31 -9.06 1.94
C ARG A 97 11.18 -8.67 3.42
N PHE A 98 10.08 -8.03 3.80
CA PHE A 98 9.85 -7.59 5.19
C PHE A 98 9.56 -8.75 6.14
N TYR A 99 8.77 -9.73 5.71
CA TYR A 99 8.37 -10.90 6.50
C TYR A 99 9.26 -12.13 6.30
N ASP A 100 10.28 -12.03 5.43
CA ASP A 100 11.19 -13.12 5.06
C ASP A 100 10.45 -14.35 4.50
N TRP A 101 9.57 -14.10 3.53
CA TRP A 101 8.77 -15.16 2.90
C TRP A 101 9.61 -16.07 2.03
N THR A 102 9.24 -17.35 2.00
CA THR A 102 9.71 -18.26 0.94
C THR A 102 9.00 -17.96 -0.38
N GLU A 103 9.54 -18.48 -1.48
CA GLU A 103 8.90 -18.37 -2.80
C GLU A 103 7.51 -19.04 -2.81
N GLU A 104 7.33 -20.12 -2.03
CA GLU A 104 6.04 -20.80 -1.89
C GLU A 104 5.01 -19.94 -1.12
N GLU A 105 5.44 -19.25 -0.06
CA GLU A 105 4.58 -18.32 0.68
C GLU A 105 4.19 -17.13 -0.22
N LYS A 106 5.15 -16.54 -0.94
CA LYS A 106 4.90 -15.46 -1.89
C LYS A 106 3.93 -15.90 -3.00
N ALA A 107 4.10 -17.12 -3.54
CA ALA A 107 3.20 -17.67 -4.54
C ALA A 107 1.78 -17.90 -4.00
N THR A 108 1.65 -18.31 -2.73
CA THR A 108 0.35 -18.46 -2.05
C THR A 108 -0.35 -17.11 -1.92
N TYR A 109 0.35 -16.09 -1.40
CA TYR A 109 -0.22 -14.74 -1.27
C TYR A 109 -0.56 -14.10 -2.61
N ARG A 110 0.20 -14.40 -3.67
CA ARG A 110 -0.14 -13.99 -5.04
C ARG A 110 -1.48 -14.58 -5.46
N ALA A 111 -1.67 -15.89 -5.30
CA ALA A 111 -2.91 -16.55 -5.67
C ALA A 111 -4.11 -15.97 -4.88
N ASP A 112 -3.92 -15.64 -3.59
CA ASP A 112 -4.94 -15.00 -2.78
C ASP A 112 -5.33 -13.60 -3.31
N VAL A 113 -4.35 -12.80 -3.74
CA VAL A 113 -4.60 -11.48 -4.36
C VAL A 113 -5.35 -11.65 -5.68
N GLU A 114 -4.92 -12.57 -6.54
CA GLU A 114 -5.57 -12.83 -7.83
C GLU A 114 -7.02 -13.28 -7.66
N ALA A 115 -7.29 -14.16 -6.68
CA ALA A 115 -8.64 -14.59 -6.34
C ALA A 115 -9.50 -13.42 -5.82
N ALA A 116 -8.93 -12.56 -4.97
CA ALA A 116 -9.62 -11.38 -4.47
C ALA A 116 -9.95 -10.38 -5.60
N LEU A 117 -9.02 -10.18 -6.54
CA LEU A 117 -9.21 -9.34 -7.72
C LEU A 117 -10.28 -9.90 -8.66
N ALA A 118 -10.24 -11.19 -8.96
CA ALA A 118 -11.23 -11.84 -9.83
C ALA A 118 -12.66 -11.70 -9.26
N ASN A 119 -12.80 -11.84 -7.94
CA ASN A 119 -14.06 -11.61 -7.23
C ASN A 119 -14.49 -10.14 -7.28
N ASN A 120 -13.58 -9.21 -6.96
CA ASN A 120 -13.84 -7.78 -7.02
C ASN A 120 -14.28 -7.32 -8.42
N ASP A 121 -13.66 -7.88 -9.46
CA ASP A 121 -13.93 -7.55 -10.85
C ASP A 121 -15.14 -8.30 -11.41
N LEU A 122 -15.82 -9.13 -10.59
CA LEU A 122 -16.95 -9.97 -10.97
C LEU A 122 -16.65 -10.81 -12.23
N ALA A 123 -15.42 -11.33 -12.34
CA ALA A 123 -14.92 -11.98 -13.55
C ALA A 123 -15.82 -13.15 -14.00
N GLU A 124 -16.36 -13.91 -13.06
CA GLU A 124 -17.27 -15.04 -13.33
C GLU A 124 -18.60 -14.62 -13.96
N LEU A 125 -19.04 -13.37 -13.75
CA LEU A 125 -20.29 -12.84 -14.28
C LEU A 125 -20.14 -12.18 -15.66
N LYS A 126 -18.91 -12.07 -16.17
CA LYS A 126 -18.60 -11.43 -17.45
C LYS A 126 -18.51 -12.43 -18.62
N ASN A 127 -18.68 -13.72 -18.33
CA ASN A 127 -18.67 -14.82 -19.31
C ASN A 127 -20.05 -15.07 -19.91
#